data_AF-A0A832FT46-F1
#
_entry.id   AF-A0A832FT46-F1
#
_cell.length_a   1.000
_cell.length_b   1.000
_cell.length_c   1.000
_cell.angle_alpha   90.00
_cell.angle_beta   90.00
_cell.angle_gamma   90.00
#
_symmetry.space_group_name_H-M   'P 1'
#
loop_
_entity.id
_entity.type
_entity.pdbx_description
1 polymer ?
#
loop_
_entity_poly.entity_id
_entity_poly.type
_entity_poly.pdbx_seq_one_letter_code
_entity_poly.pdbx_strand_id
1 'polypeptide(L)'
;MSRKYKGFSTPISDGSHIIIIIIIINKKFKYLNVANLSVMENGGQKEGGGGFQEDKDICKLKRYKLFLKFGAKPVNVAYPLPLASFLAFSLSNSGILEFLLSYIFCFFFFTAANLWNHLNDAEDDARDGRKHATFLINRRKEATIFSILFYFLSASILLFSKDSISIPLFLICALLTWIYSDKQLFGKKFKRLKEDYRTELLTYLIVTPGFPALLWTFFAPFSTTALVFSLIFASLYLSGVLLKDLKDITSD
;
A
#
# COMPACT_ATOMS: atom_id res chain seq x y z
N MET A 1 23.99 -44.69 11.96
CA MET A 1 24.27 -43.42 12.69
C MET A 1 23.03 -42.53 12.63
N SER A 2 22.24 -42.53 13.70
CA SER A 2 20.99 -41.77 13.82
C SER A 2 21.26 -40.40 14.47
N ARG A 3 21.11 -39.30 13.72
CA ARG A 3 21.21 -37.94 14.27
C ARG A 3 19.87 -37.54 14.89
N LYS A 4 19.82 -37.49 16.23
CA LYS A 4 18.74 -36.87 17.01
C LYS A 4 18.78 -35.35 16.77
N TYR A 5 17.73 -34.80 16.16
CA TYR A 5 17.50 -33.34 16.15
C TYR A 5 16.99 -32.91 17.53
N LYS A 6 17.75 -32.05 18.20
CA LYS A 6 17.31 -31.34 19.42
C LYS A 6 16.36 -30.22 18.99
N GLY A 7 15.10 -30.30 19.44
CA GLY A 7 14.11 -29.25 19.24
C GLY A 7 14.51 -27.97 19.99
N PHE A 8 14.49 -26.85 19.27
CA PHE A 8 14.53 -25.52 19.86
C PHE A 8 13.11 -25.13 20.27
N SER A 9 12.86 -25.00 21.57
CA SER A 9 11.66 -24.36 22.11
C SER A 9 11.86 -22.84 22.06
N THR A 10 11.22 -22.16 21.12
CA THR A 10 11.16 -20.70 21.14
C THR A 10 10.17 -20.22 22.20
N PRO A 11 10.49 -19.16 22.96
CA PRO A 11 9.56 -18.58 23.91
C PRO A 11 8.41 -17.91 23.15
N ILE A 12 7.18 -18.30 23.50
CA ILE A 12 5.95 -17.67 23.04
C ILE A 12 5.93 -16.26 23.64
N SER A 13 6.23 -15.23 22.85
CA SER A 13 5.98 -13.85 23.28
C SER A 13 4.48 -13.59 23.25
N ASP A 14 4.01 -12.91 24.29
CA ASP A 14 2.59 -12.74 24.61
C ASP A 14 1.87 -11.89 23.54
N GLY A 15 1.29 -12.56 22.55
CA GLY A 15 0.59 -11.95 21.40
C GLY A 15 -0.73 -11.24 21.75
N SER A 16 -1.07 -11.14 23.04
CA SER A 16 -2.29 -10.54 23.56
C SER A 16 -2.42 -9.05 23.23
N HIS A 17 -1.31 -8.30 23.20
CA HIS A 17 -1.34 -6.86 22.89
C HIS A 17 -1.67 -6.55 21.42
N ILE A 18 -1.33 -7.44 20.49
CA ILE A 18 -1.50 -7.21 19.04
C ILE A 18 -2.95 -7.48 18.60
N ILE A 19 -3.60 -8.47 19.22
CA ILE A 19 -5.01 -8.80 18.98
C ILE A 19 -5.92 -7.62 19.38
N ILE A 20 -5.59 -6.92 20.48
CA ILE A 20 -6.35 -5.75 20.94
C ILE A 20 -6.29 -4.61 19.91
N ILE A 21 -5.12 -4.36 19.30
CA ILE A 21 -4.95 -3.31 18.29
C ILE A 21 -5.80 -3.60 17.04
N ILE A 22 -5.86 -4.85 16.58
CA ILE A 22 -6.61 -5.24 15.38
C ILE A 22 -8.13 -5.16 15.60
N ILE A 23 -8.62 -5.60 16.77
CA ILE A 23 -10.04 -5.50 17.12
C ILE A 23 -10.49 -4.04 17.20
N ILE A 24 -9.65 -3.15 17.74
CA ILE A 24 -9.93 -1.71 17.81
C ILE A 24 -10.01 -1.10 16.41
N ILE A 25 -9.10 -1.45 15.50
CA ILE A 25 -9.10 -0.95 14.12
C ILE A 25 -10.37 -1.40 13.37
N ASN A 26 -10.76 -2.67 13.52
CA ASN A 26 -11.89 -3.25 12.77
C ASN A 26 -13.26 -2.75 13.27
N LYS A 27 -13.44 -2.64 14.59
CA LYS A 27 -14.68 -2.02 15.15
C LYS A 27 -14.83 -0.57 14.70
N LYS A 28 -13.75 0.22 14.68
CA LYS A 28 -13.82 1.63 14.28
C LYS A 28 -14.15 1.79 12.79
N PHE A 29 -13.71 0.88 11.92
CA PHE A 29 -14.05 0.89 10.49
C PHE A 29 -15.53 0.57 10.22
N LYS A 30 -16.12 -0.40 10.94
CA LYS A 30 -17.53 -0.79 10.74
C LYS A 30 -18.52 0.34 11.04
N TYR A 31 -18.30 1.12 12.10
CA TYR A 31 -19.15 2.26 12.45
C TYR A 31 -19.02 3.46 11.50
N LEU A 32 -17.90 3.55 10.77
CA LEU A 32 -17.63 4.68 9.87
C LEU A 32 -18.21 4.52 8.46
N ASN A 33 -18.51 3.29 8.03
CA ASN A 33 -19.21 3.07 6.75
C ASN A 33 -20.70 3.41 6.83
N VAL A 34 -21.34 3.26 7.99
CA VAL A 34 -22.76 3.55 8.17
C VAL A 34 -23.03 5.06 8.28
N ALA A 35 -22.10 5.84 8.85
CA ALA A 35 -22.28 7.28 9.06
C ALA A 35 -21.98 8.16 7.82
N ASN A 36 -21.29 7.64 6.79
CA ASN A 36 -20.85 8.45 5.64
C ASN A 36 -21.80 8.41 4.44
N LEU A 37 -22.68 7.41 4.33
CA LEU A 37 -23.67 7.35 3.25
C LEU A 37 -24.83 8.34 3.45
N SER A 38 -25.22 8.62 4.70
CA SER A 38 -26.34 9.53 4.99
C SER A 38 -26.01 11.02 4.90
N VAL A 39 -24.73 11.40 4.95
CA VAL A 39 -24.30 12.81 5.00
C VAL A 39 -23.96 13.39 3.62
N MET A 40 -23.63 12.55 2.63
CA MET A 40 -23.38 13.03 1.26
C MET A 40 -24.63 13.14 0.39
N GLU A 41 -25.73 12.45 0.71
CA GLU A 41 -26.98 12.53 -0.06
C GLU A 41 -27.93 13.65 0.42
N ASN A 42 -27.75 14.19 1.62
CA ASN A 42 -28.67 15.18 2.21
C ASN A 42 -28.08 16.60 2.35
N GLY A 43 -27.07 16.94 1.55
CA GLY A 43 -26.50 18.29 1.49
C GLY A 43 -27.41 19.32 0.79
N GLY A 44 -28.70 19.37 1.18
CA GLY A 44 -29.62 20.45 0.82
C GLY A 44 -29.23 21.72 1.56
N GLN A 45 -29.12 22.82 0.81
CA GLN A 45 -28.84 24.16 1.31
C GLN A 45 -29.76 24.51 2.49
N LYS A 46 -29.19 24.58 3.69
CA LYS A 46 -29.77 25.38 4.78
C LYS A 46 -28.91 26.63 4.94
N GLU A 47 -29.39 27.71 4.35
CA GLU A 47 -28.98 29.07 4.67
C GLU A 47 -29.44 29.39 6.08
N GLY A 48 -28.51 29.36 7.03
CA GLY A 48 -28.76 29.71 8.41
C GLY A 48 -27.46 30.17 9.03
N GLY A 49 -27.28 31.49 9.08
CA GLY A 49 -26.15 32.18 9.69
C GLY A 49 -26.11 31.98 11.21
N GLY A 50 -25.67 30.80 11.64
CA GLY A 50 -25.15 30.55 12.96
C GLY A 50 -23.72 30.07 12.78
N GLY A 51 -22.75 30.81 13.31
CA GLY A 51 -21.34 30.44 13.30
C GLY A 51 -21.10 29.18 14.13
N PHE A 52 -21.48 28.03 13.58
CA PHE A 52 -21.07 26.75 14.08
C PHE A 52 -19.58 26.66 13.77
N GLN A 53 -18.78 26.72 14.84
CA GLN A 53 -17.38 26.37 14.81
C GLN A 53 -17.31 24.87 14.54
N GLU A 54 -17.61 24.46 13.30
CA GLU A 54 -17.57 23.08 12.85
C GLU A 54 -16.18 22.58 13.19
N ASP A 55 -16.13 21.64 14.13
CA ASP A 55 -14.93 21.26 14.87
C ASP A 55 -13.78 21.01 13.89
N LYS A 56 -12.76 21.87 13.93
CA LYS A 56 -11.60 21.81 13.01
C LYS A 56 -10.97 20.41 12.99
N ASP A 57 -11.12 19.66 14.08
CA ASP A 57 -10.64 18.30 14.25
C ASP A 57 -11.51 17.24 13.56
N ILE A 58 -12.84 17.41 13.50
CA ILE A 58 -13.72 16.57 12.66
C ILE A 58 -13.32 16.71 11.18
N CYS A 59 -12.97 17.93 10.76
CA CYS A 59 -12.43 18.18 9.42
C CYS A 59 -11.07 17.50 9.19
N LYS A 60 -10.16 17.46 10.18
CA LYS A 60 -8.88 16.72 10.09
C LYS A 60 -9.09 15.22 9.91
N LEU A 61 -9.94 14.60 10.73
CA LEU A 61 -10.17 13.15 10.65
C LEU A 61 -10.79 12.75 9.30
N LYS A 62 -11.72 13.56 8.77
CA LYS A 62 -12.27 13.37 7.43
C LYS A 62 -11.18 13.44 6.35
N ARG A 63 -10.19 14.33 6.48
CA ARG A 63 -9.06 14.45 5.54
C ARG A 63 -8.18 13.20 5.51
N TYR A 64 -7.72 12.69 6.66
CA TYR A 64 -6.85 11.50 6.69
C TYR A 64 -7.56 10.26 6.17
N LYS A 65 -8.87 10.13 6.42
CA LYS A 65 -9.68 9.06 5.82
C LYS A 65 -9.70 9.12 4.30
N LEU A 66 -9.72 10.32 3.71
CA LEU A 66 -9.64 10.48 2.26
C LEU A 66 -8.27 10.05 1.72
N PHE A 67 -7.16 10.40 2.38
CA PHE A 67 -5.84 9.90 1.99
C PHE A 67 -5.77 8.36 2.02
N LEU A 68 -6.26 7.73 3.09
CA LEU A 68 -6.36 6.27 3.16
C LEU A 68 -7.23 5.69 2.04
N LYS A 69 -8.38 6.31 1.76
CA LYS A 69 -9.30 5.89 0.69
C LYS A 69 -8.65 5.95 -0.69
N PHE A 70 -7.84 6.99 -0.96
CA PHE A 70 -7.12 7.12 -2.22
C PHE A 70 -5.93 6.16 -2.31
N GLY A 71 -5.15 6.02 -1.23
CA GLY A 71 -4.06 5.05 -1.19
C GLY A 71 -4.51 3.59 -1.26
N ALA A 72 -5.77 3.28 -0.91
CA ALA A 72 -6.35 1.95 -1.10
C ALA A 72 -6.79 1.62 -2.55
N LYS A 73 -6.54 2.52 -3.51
CA LYS A 73 -6.90 2.33 -4.92
C LYS A 73 -5.67 2.39 -5.83
N PRO A 74 -5.56 1.53 -6.86
CA PRO A 74 -6.50 0.45 -7.18
C PRO A 74 -6.40 -0.72 -6.18
N VAL A 75 -7.49 -1.49 -6.07
CA VAL A 75 -7.50 -2.74 -5.29
C VAL A 75 -6.67 -3.77 -6.03
N ASN A 76 -5.74 -4.42 -5.32
CA ASN A 76 -4.92 -5.50 -5.87
C ASN A 76 -4.89 -6.71 -4.91
N VAL A 77 -4.18 -7.76 -5.33
CA VAL A 77 -4.09 -9.04 -4.60
C VAL A 77 -3.25 -8.98 -3.32
N ALA A 78 -2.55 -7.88 -3.06
CA ALA A 78 -1.79 -7.66 -1.83
C ALA A 78 -2.43 -6.63 -0.89
N TYR A 79 -3.17 -5.66 -1.43
CA TYR A 79 -3.88 -4.63 -0.66
C TYR A 79 -5.06 -4.04 -1.45
N PRO A 80 -6.23 -3.85 -0.82
CA PRO A 80 -6.63 -4.23 0.53
C PRO A 80 -6.89 -5.71 0.76
N LEU A 81 -6.86 -6.56 -0.29
CA LEU A 81 -7.03 -8.00 -0.13
C LEU A 81 -5.68 -8.63 0.23
N PRO A 82 -5.51 -9.26 1.40
CA PRO A 82 -4.23 -9.83 1.82
C PRO A 82 -3.95 -11.19 1.17
N LEU A 83 -4.34 -11.43 -0.09
CA LEU A 83 -4.23 -12.76 -0.71
C LEU A 83 -2.77 -13.19 -0.83
N ALA A 84 -1.88 -12.28 -1.20
CA ALA A 84 -0.43 -12.54 -1.24
C ALA A 84 0.12 -12.94 0.14
N SER A 85 -0.21 -12.16 1.19
CA SER A 85 0.20 -12.46 2.57
C SER A 85 -0.39 -13.78 3.07
N PHE A 86 -1.66 -14.07 2.74
CA PHE A 86 -2.35 -15.28 3.16
C PHE A 86 -1.76 -16.53 2.50
N LEU A 87 -1.43 -16.46 1.20
CA LEU A 87 -0.81 -17.57 0.50
C LEU A 87 0.62 -17.82 1.03
N ALA A 88 1.42 -16.77 1.21
CA ALA A 88 2.76 -16.91 1.80
C ALA A 88 2.71 -17.49 3.22
N PHE A 89 1.77 -17.01 4.05
CA PHE A 89 1.48 -17.56 5.38
C PHE A 89 1.17 -19.06 5.31
N SER A 90 0.26 -19.47 4.42
CA SER A 90 -0.18 -20.86 4.28
C SER A 90 0.95 -21.80 3.83
N LEU A 91 1.90 -21.31 3.02
CA LEU A 91 3.00 -22.11 2.47
C LEU A 91 4.25 -22.18 3.37
N SER A 92 4.39 -21.27 4.33
CA SER A 92 5.64 -21.07 5.08
C SER A 92 5.66 -21.71 6.46
N ASN A 93 4.54 -22.26 6.94
CA ASN A 93 4.38 -22.72 8.34
C ASN A 93 4.71 -21.64 9.38
N SER A 94 4.46 -20.37 9.06
CA SER A 94 4.71 -19.24 9.98
C SER A 94 3.60 -19.04 10.99
N GLY A 95 3.86 -18.21 12.02
CA GLY A 95 2.84 -17.79 12.97
C GLY A 95 1.89 -16.73 12.41
N ILE A 96 0.79 -16.52 13.14
CA ILE A 96 -0.20 -15.48 12.82
C ILE A 96 0.41 -14.07 12.91
N LEU A 97 1.43 -13.88 13.74
CA LEU A 97 2.10 -12.59 13.90
C LEU A 97 2.77 -12.15 12.59
N GLU A 98 3.46 -13.06 11.91
CA GLU A 98 4.11 -12.79 10.63
C GLU A 98 3.10 -12.43 9.54
N PHE A 99 1.94 -13.09 9.53
CA PHE A 99 0.84 -12.73 8.64
C PHE A 99 0.35 -11.29 8.90
N LEU A 100 0.17 -10.92 10.16
CA LEU A 100 -0.27 -9.57 10.53
C LEU A 100 0.78 -8.51 10.20
N LEU A 101 2.06 -8.77 10.47
CA LEU A 101 3.16 -7.88 10.11
C LEU A 101 3.24 -7.69 8.59
N SER A 102 3.14 -8.78 7.83
CA SER A 102 3.09 -8.76 6.37
C SER A 102 1.91 -7.94 5.84
N TYR A 103 0.72 -8.10 6.42
CA TYR A 103 -0.45 -7.33 6.01
C TYR A 103 -0.35 -5.84 6.36
N ILE A 104 0.13 -5.52 7.57
CA ILE A 104 0.36 -4.13 7.99
C ILE A 104 1.44 -3.47 7.12
N PHE A 105 2.48 -4.22 6.75
CA PHE A 105 3.49 -3.79 5.78
C PHE A 105 2.83 -3.45 4.43
N CYS A 106 2.03 -4.34 3.86
CA CYS A 106 1.29 -4.09 2.61
C CYS A 106 0.40 -2.86 2.73
N PHE A 107 -0.34 -2.71 3.83
CA PHE A 107 -1.18 -1.54 4.09
C PHE A 107 -0.39 -0.24 3.98
N PHE A 108 0.74 -0.12 4.69
CA PHE A 108 1.55 1.10 4.66
C PHE A 108 2.21 1.31 3.30
N PHE A 109 2.84 0.28 2.74
CA PHE A 109 3.57 0.39 1.48
C PHE A 109 2.66 0.76 0.31
N PHE A 110 1.57 0.02 0.07
CA PHE A 110 0.68 0.31 -1.04
C PHE A 110 -0.09 1.61 -0.86
N THR A 111 -0.51 1.93 0.37
CA THR A 111 -1.15 3.24 0.63
C THR A 111 -0.20 4.38 0.30
N ALA A 112 1.09 4.27 0.66
CA ALA A 112 2.10 5.27 0.30
C ALA A 112 2.28 5.40 -1.21
N ALA A 113 2.54 4.27 -1.89
CA ALA A 113 2.81 4.20 -3.32
C ALA A 113 1.63 4.70 -4.16
N ASN A 114 0.42 4.24 -3.86
CA ASN A 114 -0.79 4.63 -4.57
C ASN A 114 -1.13 6.10 -4.32
N LEU A 115 -1.06 6.57 -3.07
CA LEU A 115 -1.32 7.98 -2.76
C LEU A 115 -0.30 8.89 -3.46
N TRP A 116 0.97 8.46 -3.51
CA TRP A 116 2.01 9.17 -4.24
C TRP A 116 1.71 9.22 -5.74
N ASN A 117 1.23 8.12 -6.34
CA ASN A 117 0.78 8.12 -7.73
C ASN A 117 -0.37 9.10 -7.97
N HIS A 118 -1.47 8.98 -7.23
CA HIS A 118 -2.63 9.87 -7.35
C HIS A 118 -2.26 11.34 -7.16
N LEU A 119 -1.32 11.63 -6.25
CA LEU A 119 -0.89 13.00 -5.99
C LEU A 119 -0.13 13.60 -7.18
N ASN A 120 0.70 12.82 -7.86
CA ASN A 120 1.46 13.27 -9.01
C ASN A 120 0.63 13.31 -10.30
N ASP A 121 -0.46 12.55 -10.35
CA ASP A 121 -1.43 12.61 -11.45
C ASP A 121 -2.56 13.61 -11.22
N ALA A 122 -2.67 14.20 -10.03
CA ALA A 122 -3.80 15.03 -9.63
C ALA A 122 -4.09 16.21 -10.58
N GLU A 123 -3.09 16.78 -11.25
CA GLU A 123 -3.34 17.85 -12.24
C GLU A 123 -3.91 17.31 -13.55
N ASP A 124 -3.46 16.13 -13.98
CA ASP A 124 -3.97 15.46 -15.18
C ASP A 124 -5.39 14.95 -14.91
N ASP A 125 -5.59 14.26 -13.78
CA ASP A 125 -6.90 13.78 -13.31
C ASP A 125 -7.91 14.94 -13.11
N ALA A 126 -7.45 16.13 -12.70
CA ALA A 126 -8.32 17.30 -12.56
C ALA A 126 -8.80 17.84 -13.91
N ARG A 127 -7.96 17.79 -14.95
CA ARG A 127 -8.35 18.14 -16.32
C ARG A 127 -9.41 17.18 -16.86
N ASP A 128 -9.34 15.92 -16.45
CA ASP A 128 -10.34 14.88 -16.78
C ASP A 128 -11.60 14.94 -15.90
N GLY A 129 -11.76 15.99 -15.08
CA GLY A 129 -12.96 16.21 -14.27
C GLY A 129 -13.06 15.35 -13.01
N ARG A 130 -11.98 14.69 -12.58
CA ARG A 130 -12.00 13.82 -11.39
C ARG A 130 -11.97 14.64 -10.10
N LYS A 131 -13.11 14.73 -9.42
CA LYS A 131 -13.29 15.56 -8.19
C LYS A 131 -12.27 15.31 -7.06
N HIS A 132 -11.73 14.09 -6.93
CA HIS A 132 -10.74 13.78 -5.90
C HIS A 132 -9.38 14.45 -6.16
N ALA A 133 -9.08 14.76 -7.42
CA ALA A 133 -7.82 15.36 -7.83
C ALA A 133 -7.70 16.79 -7.30
N THR A 134 -8.77 17.59 -7.36
CA THR A 134 -8.82 18.93 -6.75
C THR A 134 -8.53 18.92 -5.24
N PHE A 135 -9.04 17.90 -4.53
CA PHE A 135 -8.73 17.72 -3.11
C PHE A 135 -7.23 17.49 -2.87
N LEU A 136 -6.60 16.62 -3.67
CA LEU A 136 -5.17 16.32 -3.58
C LEU A 136 -4.31 17.53 -3.94
N ILE A 137 -4.66 18.30 -4.98
CA ILE A 137 -3.97 19.55 -5.35
C ILE A 137 -3.97 20.53 -4.17
N ASN A 138 -5.13 20.79 -3.59
CA ASN A 138 -5.29 21.73 -2.47
C ASN A 138 -4.56 21.28 -1.19
N ARG A 139 -4.23 19.99 -1.08
CA ARG A 139 -3.61 19.37 0.10
C ARG A 139 -2.29 18.69 -0.24
N ARG A 140 -1.61 19.13 -1.30
CA ARG A 140 -0.43 18.45 -1.85
C ARG A 140 0.66 18.21 -0.81
N LYS A 141 0.99 19.23 -0.02
CA LYS A 141 2.00 19.11 1.06
C LYS A 141 1.61 18.07 2.12
N GLU A 142 0.35 18.06 2.56
CA GLU A 142 -0.15 17.12 3.57
C GLU A 142 -0.10 15.68 3.02
N ALA A 143 -0.53 15.47 1.78
CA ALA A 143 -0.50 14.16 1.12
C ALA A 143 0.94 13.65 0.91
N THR A 144 1.87 14.51 0.48
CA THR A 144 3.30 14.15 0.35
C THR A 144 3.88 13.68 1.68
N ILE A 145 3.67 14.45 2.77
CA ILE A 145 4.15 14.07 4.11
C ILE A 145 3.54 12.73 4.54
N PHE A 146 2.25 12.53 4.27
CA PHE A 146 1.55 11.29 4.59
C PHE A 146 2.16 10.08 3.85
N SER A 147 2.41 10.20 2.54
CA SER A 147 3.10 9.16 1.76
C SER A 147 4.51 8.86 2.27
N ILE A 148 5.31 9.89 2.58
CA ILE A 148 6.67 9.71 3.14
C ILE A 148 6.62 8.98 4.48
N LEU A 149 5.73 9.41 5.37
CA LEU A 149 5.54 8.77 6.68
C LEU A 149 5.14 7.30 6.52
N PHE A 150 4.25 6.98 5.58
CA PHE A 150 3.83 5.60 5.34
C PHE A 150 4.95 4.73 4.75
N TYR A 151 5.79 5.27 3.84
CA TYR A 151 7.00 4.57 3.43
C TYR A 151 7.94 4.30 4.60
N PHE A 152 8.16 5.30 5.46
CA PHE A 152 9.00 5.13 6.65
C PHE A 152 8.46 4.09 7.63
N LEU A 153 7.14 4.09 7.87
CA LEU A 153 6.48 3.06 8.69
C LEU A 153 6.61 1.66 8.06
N SER A 154 6.45 1.55 6.74
CA SER A 154 6.68 0.28 6.04
C SER A 154 8.13 -0.20 6.16
N ALA A 155 9.11 0.70 6.07
CA ALA A 155 10.53 0.39 6.27
C ALA A 155 10.82 -0.07 7.71
N SER A 156 10.18 0.56 8.70
CA SER A 156 10.34 0.20 10.12
C SER A 156 9.86 -1.22 10.41
N ILE A 157 8.82 -1.69 9.70
CA ILE A 157 8.30 -3.05 9.86
C ILE A 157 9.30 -4.10 9.36
N LEU A 158 10.23 -3.76 8.46
CA LEU A 158 11.26 -4.69 7.98
C LEU A 158 12.23 -5.13 9.09
N LEU A 159 12.31 -4.40 10.20
CA LEU A 159 13.08 -4.82 11.38
C LEU A 159 12.59 -6.16 11.95
N PHE A 160 11.37 -6.57 11.60
CA PHE A 160 10.78 -7.86 11.97
C PHE A 160 10.85 -8.91 10.85
N SER A 161 11.54 -8.61 9.73
CA SER A 161 11.77 -9.59 8.67
C SER A 161 12.73 -10.68 9.14
N LYS A 162 12.54 -11.91 8.66
CA LYS A 162 13.41 -13.06 8.97
C LYS A 162 14.66 -13.10 8.10
N ASP A 163 14.78 -12.21 7.11
CA ASP A 163 15.89 -12.20 6.17
C ASP A 163 16.37 -10.76 5.90
N SER A 164 17.69 -10.54 5.91
CA SER A 164 18.30 -9.24 5.63
C SER A 164 18.17 -8.82 4.17
N ILE A 165 17.93 -9.75 3.25
CA ILE A 165 17.66 -9.44 1.83
C ILE A 165 16.39 -8.59 1.65
N SER A 166 15.51 -8.57 2.66
CA SER A 166 14.34 -7.71 2.70
C SER A 166 14.68 -6.22 2.55
N ILE A 167 15.80 -5.77 3.11
CA ILE A 167 16.21 -4.36 3.07
C ILE A 167 16.54 -3.93 1.63
N PRO A 168 17.48 -4.56 0.90
CA PRO A 168 17.76 -4.16 -0.47
C PRO A 168 16.55 -4.35 -1.40
N LEU A 169 15.75 -5.42 -1.23
CA LEU A 169 14.52 -5.60 -2.01
C LEU A 169 13.52 -4.47 -1.77
N PHE A 170 13.32 -4.07 -0.52
CA PHE A 170 12.48 -2.94 -0.17
C PHE A 170 13.00 -1.64 -0.78
N LEU A 171 14.30 -1.35 -0.65
CA LEU A 171 14.87 -0.12 -1.20
C LEU A 171 14.67 -0.05 -2.71
N ILE A 172 14.91 -1.15 -3.43
CA ILE A 172 14.67 -1.23 -4.89
C ILE A 172 13.19 -0.98 -5.20
N CYS A 173 12.27 -1.69 -4.53
CA CYS A 173 10.84 -1.55 -4.79
C CYS A 173 10.32 -0.14 -4.44
N ALA A 174 10.70 0.40 -3.29
CA ALA A 174 10.29 1.73 -2.82
C ALA A 174 10.84 2.83 -3.73
N LEU A 175 12.11 2.75 -4.14
CA LEU A 175 12.71 3.73 -5.05
C LEU A 175 12.05 3.68 -6.43
N LEU A 176 11.88 2.48 -7.02
CA LEU A 176 11.27 2.37 -8.34
C LEU A 176 9.81 2.82 -8.33
N THR A 177 9.02 2.43 -7.34
CA THR A 177 7.61 2.89 -7.21
C THR A 177 7.51 4.40 -6.93
N TRP A 178 8.47 4.98 -6.20
CA TRP A 178 8.56 6.42 -6.00
C TRP A 178 8.84 7.15 -7.31
N ILE A 179 9.94 6.79 -7.99
CA ILE A 179 10.40 7.46 -9.22
C ILE A 179 9.42 7.21 -10.37
N TYR A 180 8.73 6.06 -10.38
CA TYR A 180 7.67 5.75 -11.34
C TYR A 180 6.62 6.87 -11.43
N SER A 181 6.25 7.47 -10.30
CA SER A 181 5.20 8.49 -10.26
C SER A 181 5.71 9.93 -10.09
N ASP A 182 6.95 10.13 -9.64
CA ASP A 182 7.41 11.42 -9.12
C ASP A 182 7.50 12.53 -10.19
N LYS A 183 6.63 13.53 -10.13
CA LYS A 183 6.75 14.80 -10.89
C LYS A 183 7.50 15.90 -10.12
N GLN A 184 7.67 15.75 -8.81
CA GLN A 184 7.97 16.87 -7.91
C GLN A 184 9.47 16.99 -7.60
N LEU A 185 10.14 15.88 -7.28
CA LEU A 185 11.54 15.89 -6.82
C LEU A 185 12.49 15.58 -7.97
N PHE A 186 12.51 14.32 -8.43
CA PHE A 186 13.30 13.83 -9.54
C PHE A 186 12.64 14.13 -10.88
N GLY A 187 11.31 14.11 -10.93
CA GLY A 187 10.49 14.40 -12.12
C GLY A 187 10.77 15.72 -12.82
N LYS A 188 11.34 16.69 -12.09
CA LYS A 188 11.75 17.99 -12.66
C LYS A 188 13.01 17.91 -13.51
N LYS A 189 13.88 16.91 -13.26
CA LYS A 189 15.17 16.74 -13.94
C LYS A 189 15.17 15.51 -14.85
N PHE A 190 14.47 14.46 -14.44
CA PHE A 190 14.31 13.21 -15.17
C PHE A 190 12.83 13.02 -15.49
N LYS A 191 12.51 12.52 -16.68
CA LYS A 191 11.13 12.13 -16.99
C LYS A 191 10.67 11.03 -16.03
N ARG A 192 9.36 10.96 -15.74
CA ARG A 192 8.80 9.88 -14.92
C ARG A 192 9.03 8.54 -15.63
N LEU A 193 9.30 7.47 -14.88
CA LEU A 193 9.49 6.15 -15.52
C LEU A 193 8.22 5.68 -16.23
N LYS A 194 7.04 6.14 -15.80
CA LYS A 194 5.78 5.81 -16.46
C LYS A 194 5.46 6.60 -17.74
N GLU A 195 6.27 7.61 -18.07
CA GLU A 195 6.09 8.38 -19.32
C GLU A 195 6.82 7.75 -20.51
N ASP A 196 7.68 6.76 -20.27
CA ASP A 196 8.36 6.00 -21.31
C ASP A 196 8.07 4.51 -21.11
N TYR A 197 7.46 3.89 -22.13
CA TYR A 197 7.02 2.50 -22.09
C TYR A 197 8.14 1.52 -21.70
N ARG A 198 9.39 1.78 -22.12
CA ARG A 198 10.53 0.90 -21.79
C ARG A 198 10.85 0.95 -20.31
N THR A 199 10.86 2.15 -19.73
CA THR A 199 11.14 2.31 -18.29
C THR A 199 9.96 1.89 -17.43
N GLU A 200 8.74 2.03 -17.92
CA GLU A 200 7.54 1.49 -17.29
C GLU A 200 7.59 -0.04 -17.24
N LEU A 201 7.80 -0.70 -18.38
CA LEU A 201 7.92 -2.15 -18.47
C LEU A 201 9.07 -2.66 -17.59
N LEU A 202 10.23 -2.00 -17.62
CA LEU A 202 11.35 -2.35 -16.75
C LEU A 202 11.00 -2.23 -15.26
N THR A 203 10.26 -1.18 -14.89
CA THR A 203 9.77 -1.00 -13.51
C THR A 203 8.89 -2.17 -13.11
N TYR A 204 7.94 -2.57 -13.96
CA TYR A 204 7.09 -3.74 -13.69
C TYR A 204 7.89 -5.04 -13.60
N LEU A 205 8.83 -5.28 -14.51
CA LEU A 205 9.67 -6.49 -14.49
C LEU A 205 10.53 -6.63 -13.23
N ILE A 206 10.91 -5.52 -12.59
CA ILE A 206 11.68 -5.54 -11.34
C ILE A 206 10.77 -5.59 -10.12
N VAL A 207 9.77 -4.71 -10.05
CA VAL A 207 8.92 -4.54 -8.86
C VAL A 207 7.95 -5.72 -8.69
N THR A 208 7.40 -6.25 -9.78
CA THR A 208 6.39 -7.32 -9.70
C THR A 208 6.92 -8.65 -9.15
N PRO A 209 8.16 -9.10 -9.41
CA PRO A 209 8.77 -10.19 -8.65
C PRO A 209 9.41 -9.71 -7.35
N GLY A 210 10.01 -8.52 -7.32
CA GLY A 210 10.72 -8.00 -6.14
C GLY A 210 9.81 -7.84 -4.92
N PHE A 211 8.58 -7.38 -5.11
CA PHE A 211 7.65 -7.12 -4.01
C PHE A 211 7.10 -8.42 -3.35
N PRO A 212 6.63 -9.44 -4.09
CA PRO A 212 6.27 -10.73 -3.49
C PRO A 212 7.47 -11.45 -2.85
N ALA A 213 8.66 -11.33 -3.43
CA ALA A 213 9.90 -11.83 -2.83
C ALA A 213 10.18 -11.15 -1.48
N LEU A 214 10.05 -9.83 -1.43
CA LEU A 214 10.12 -9.05 -0.19
C LEU A 214 9.07 -9.51 0.83
N LEU A 215 7.83 -9.72 0.40
CA LEU A 215 6.74 -10.17 1.26
C LEU A 215 7.04 -11.53 1.90
N TRP A 216 7.64 -12.45 1.14
CA TRP A 216 8.03 -13.77 1.63
C TRP A 216 8.99 -13.69 2.83
N THR A 217 9.87 -12.69 2.86
CA THR A 217 10.90 -12.57 3.92
C THR A 217 10.33 -12.38 5.33
N PHE A 218 9.07 -11.94 5.47
CA PHE A 218 8.40 -11.90 6.77
C PHE A 218 8.13 -13.31 7.32
N PHE A 219 7.96 -14.28 6.44
CA PHE A 219 7.50 -15.62 6.78
C PHE A 219 8.64 -16.62 6.90
N ALA A 220 9.59 -16.57 5.97
CA ALA A 220 10.74 -17.48 5.96
C ALA A 220 11.95 -16.83 5.27
N PRO A 221 13.19 -17.33 5.53
CA PRO A 221 14.36 -16.95 4.75
C PRO A 221 14.15 -17.13 3.25
N PHE A 222 14.86 -16.34 2.47
CA PHE A 222 14.80 -16.36 1.02
C PHE A 222 15.29 -17.72 0.50
N SER A 223 14.51 -18.31 -0.40
CA SER A 223 14.70 -19.69 -0.84
C SER A 223 14.14 -19.89 -2.24
N THR A 224 14.32 -21.09 -2.82
CA THR A 224 13.71 -21.46 -4.10
C THR A 224 12.18 -21.32 -4.06
N THR A 225 11.55 -21.62 -2.91
CA THR A 225 10.10 -21.43 -2.74
C THR A 225 9.70 -19.97 -2.83
N ALA A 226 10.51 -19.06 -2.25
CA ALA A 226 10.31 -17.61 -2.36
C ALA A 226 10.39 -17.14 -3.82
N LEU A 227 11.34 -17.68 -4.59
CA LEU A 227 11.51 -17.35 -6.00
C LEU A 227 10.32 -17.84 -6.84
N VAL A 228 9.86 -19.07 -6.63
CA VAL A 228 8.66 -19.60 -7.32
C VAL A 228 7.41 -18.79 -6.96
N PHE A 229 7.22 -18.50 -5.67
CA PHE A 229 6.14 -17.64 -5.20
C PHE A 229 6.17 -16.27 -5.89
N SER A 230 7.36 -15.67 -5.98
CA SER A 230 7.59 -14.39 -6.64
C SER A 230 7.25 -14.41 -8.13
N LEU A 231 7.67 -15.44 -8.86
CA LEU A 231 7.39 -15.58 -10.29
C LEU A 231 5.90 -15.79 -10.60
N ILE A 232 5.18 -16.53 -9.74
CA ILE A 232 3.73 -16.71 -9.87
C ILE A 232 3.02 -15.36 -9.75
N PHE A 233 3.33 -14.59 -8.70
CA PHE A 233 2.73 -13.26 -8.54
C PHE A 233 3.17 -12.28 -9.61
N ALA A 234 4.43 -12.32 -10.04
CA ALA A 234 4.91 -11.49 -11.14
C ALA A 234 4.11 -11.74 -12.41
N SER A 235 3.87 -13.01 -12.76
CA SER A 235 3.05 -13.39 -13.92
C SER A 235 1.62 -12.86 -13.81
N LEU A 236 1.01 -12.97 -12.62
CA LEU A 236 -0.33 -12.43 -12.36
C LEU A 236 -0.37 -10.90 -12.48
N TYR A 237 0.56 -10.19 -11.85
CA TYR A 237 0.62 -8.73 -11.92
C TYR A 237 0.89 -8.22 -13.33
N LEU A 238 1.86 -8.80 -14.03
CA LEU A 238 2.18 -8.44 -15.41
C LEU A 238 0.99 -8.70 -16.33
N SER A 239 0.28 -9.83 -16.17
CA SER A 239 -0.93 -10.08 -16.96
C SER A 239 -2.01 -9.02 -16.70
N GLY A 240 -2.19 -8.58 -15.46
CA GLY A 240 -3.16 -7.53 -15.10
C GLY A 240 -2.79 -6.17 -15.68
N VAL A 241 -1.50 -5.82 -15.68
CA VAL A 241 -0.99 -4.60 -16.31
C VAL A 241 -1.20 -4.65 -17.83
N LEU A 242 -0.77 -5.72 -18.49
CA LEU A 242 -0.93 -5.86 -19.94
C LEU A 242 -2.41 -5.81 -20.36
N LEU A 243 -3.31 -6.45 -19.61
CA LEU A 243 -4.74 -6.39 -19.89
C LEU A 243 -5.31 -4.97 -19.71
N LYS A 244 -4.80 -4.22 -18.72
CA LYS A 244 -5.17 -2.82 -18.52
C LYS A 244 -4.69 -1.98 -19.71
N ASP A 245 -3.43 -2.11 -20.11
CA ASP A 245 -2.85 -1.32 -21.20
C ASP A 245 -3.52 -1.64 -22.55
N LEU A 246 -3.85 -2.91 -22.81
CA LEU A 246 -4.63 -3.30 -24.00
C LEU A 246 -6.02 -2.65 -24.04
N LYS A 247 -6.63 -2.42 -22.87
CA LYS A 247 -7.91 -1.73 -22.75
C LYS A 247 -7.76 -0.22 -22.95
N ASP A 248 -6.64 0.35 -22.52
CA ASP A 248 -6.39 1.79 -22.54
C ASP A 248 -5.74 2.26 -23.87
N ILE A 249 -5.42 1.36 -24.80
CA ILE A 249 -4.73 1.62 -26.09
C ILE A 249 -5.35 2.71 -26.98
N THR A 250 -6.65 2.99 -26.85
CA THR A 250 -7.30 4.07 -27.62
C THR A 250 -7.15 5.45 -26.98
N SER A 251 -6.84 5.49 -25.68
CA SER A 251 -6.66 6.73 -24.92
C SER A 251 -5.20 7.16 -24.85
N ASP A 252 -4.28 6.19 -24.87
CA ASP A 252 -2.82 6.37 -24.92
C ASP A 252 -2.32 6.62 -26.36
#